data_AF-A0ABD6TB23-F1
#
_entry.id   AF-A0ABD6TB23-F1
#
_cell.length_a   1.000
_cell.length_b   1.000
_cell.length_c   1.000
_cell.angle_alpha   90.00
_cell.angle_beta   90.00
_cell.angle_gamma   90.00
#
_symmetry.space_group_name_H-M   'P 1'
#
loop_
_entity.id
_entity.type
_entity.pdbx_description
1 polymer ?
#
loop_
_entity_poly.entity_id
_entity_poly.type
_entity_poly.pdbx_seq_one_letter_code
_entity_poly.pdbx_strand_id
1 'polypeptide(L)'
;MQQVLNILEVINQNPQMNQKKIAEQCNISVGKVNYIMNDLTKNQYIYSKKSGKYMNYYLYQKGFEYMRQELAAYQGKKLRVHRKEGKKVTQAVVLAAGKRHEFGKPSGLLTVGEKLLLDRSLEILKNNGIEKIVVVVGYKKEQFEGWTGRHNVHFVENPKYKWTGSMASLAEVQELITDDFLLIEDDILIEEKALVQVLHHPEPDCVLITNESGSGDEAFVEIQDGYLYKISKDIHQLNRIDGEMVGISKISYEVFMNMLATFRHNQNPYVNYEYLLLDAARLYDVGYAKLPDVVWAEIDTPKQYEVVKNKIYPRLVKKEAEFKERQIKKYVSEALSISKDEITDIQPFGGMTNTNFKVSVGKSEYVLRIPGSGTEDMISRRDEMVTSNLASQLGIDAELLYFNEETGVKLAELIPNAETLNPKTAKRSDNMKLTANILKQLHSSNAEMNNTFNVFEKIEHYEGLLNKVNGSNFDDYAEVKNKVMRLKDMYEAMDVTLTACHNDTVPENFVKSGEDKIYLIDWEYGGMNDPMWDIAAHSLECDFSSEEEELFLSYYFNEEVEESYQRRILMNKIFQDFLWSIWTKIKEATGSDFGTYGMDRYNRAKKNLQLFLEL
;
A
#
# COMPACT_ATOMS: atom_id res chain seq x y z
N MET A 1 -3.93 35.46 -30.66
CA MET A 1 -3.33 35.75 -29.35
C MET A 1 -1.80 35.64 -29.44
N GLN A 2 -1.22 34.45 -29.60
CA GLN A 2 0.25 34.27 -29.75
C GLN A 2 0.88 35.14 -30.86
N GLN A 3 0.22 35.26 -32.02
CA GLN A 3 0.70 36.08 -33.14
C GLN A 3 0.76 37.59 -32.82
N VAL A 4 -0.13 38.08 -31.95
CA VAL A 4 -0.13 39.50 -31.52
C VAL A 4 1.03 39.76 -30.57
N LEU A 5 1.26 38.83 -29.63
CA LEU A 5 2.39 38.88 -28.70
C LEU A 5 3.73 38.87 -29.44
N ASN A 6 3.91 37.96 -30.40
CA ASN A 6 5.15 37.86 -31.19
C ASN A 6 5.41 39.17 -32.00
N ILE A 7 4.38 39.79 -32.57
CA ILE A 7 4.54 41.07 -33.29
C ILE A 7 4.93 42.21 -32.33
N LEU A 8 4.29 42.29 -31.16
CA LEU A 8 4.64 43.31 -30.15
C LEU A 8 6.07 43.14 -29.65
N GLU A 9 6.52 41.90 -29.43
CA GLU A 9 7.89 41.58 -29.03
C GLU A 9 8.91 41.99 -30.11
N VAL A 10 8.66 41.62 -31.37
CA VAL A 10 9.51 41.99 -32.51
C VAL A 10 9.60 43.51 -32.67
N ILE A 11 8.49 44.24 -32.54
CA ILE A 11 8.48 45.71 -32.59
C ILE A 11 9.28 46.30 -31.42
N ASN A 12 9.09 45.77 -30.21
CA ASN A 12 9.78 46.24 -29.01
C ASN A 12 11.30 46.06 -29.11
N GLN A 13 11.76 44.93 -29.65
CA GLN A 13 13.18 44.64 -29.84
C GLN A 13 13.78 45.37 -31.06
N ASN A 14 13.00 45.56 -32.12
CA ASN A 14 13.46 46.11 -33.40
C ASN A 14 12.51 47.16 -34.00
N PRO A 15 12.48 48.40 -33.46
CA PRO A 15 11.54 49.44 -33.89
C PRO A 15 11.62 49.85 -35.36
N GLN A 16 12.75 49.61 -36.04
CA GLN A 16 12.99 50.00 -37.45
C GLN A 16 12.52 48.94 -38.46
N MET A 17 11.97 47.81 -37.98
CA MET A 17 11.68 46.67 -38.84
C MET A 17 10.44 46.94 -39.71
N ASN A 18 10.55 46.67 -41.01
CA ASN A 18 9.42 46.80 -41.93
C ASN A 18 8.48 45.59 -41.82
N GLN A 19 7.22 45.75 -42.24
CA GLN A 19 6.19 44.72 -42.07
C GLN A 19 6.52 43.38 -42.76
N LYS A 20 7.32 43.40 -43.83
CA LYS A 20 7.76 42.18 -44.52
C LYS A 20 8.73 41.37 -43.66
N LYS A 21 9.70 42.03 -43.02
CA LYS A 21 10.64 41.36 -42.10
C LYS A 21 9.97 40.89 -40.81
N ILE A 22 9.00 41.66 -40.29
CA ILE A 22 8.17 41.23 -39.16
C ILE A 22 7.41 39.95 -39.52
N ALA A 23 6.85 39.88 -40.74
CA ALA A 23 6.15 38.70 -41.24
C ALA A 23 7.06 37.46 -41.34
N GLU A 24 8.29 37.64 -41.83
CA GLU A 24 9.31 36.59 -41.89
C GLU A 24 9.68 36.07 -40.48
N GLN A 25 9.95 36.97 -39.52
CA GLN A 25 10.30 36.57 -38.14
C GLN A 25 9.14 35.91 -37.39
N CYS A 26 7.91 36.38 -37.60
CA CYS A 26 6.73 35.82 -36.96
C CYS A 26 6.16 34.60 -37.69
N ASN A 27 6.75 34.20 -38.82
CA ASN A 27 6.28 33.12 -39.71
C ASN A 27 4.78 33.23 -40.08
N ILE A 28 4.35 34.42 -40.51
CA ILE A 28 2.96 34.71 -40.91
C ILE A 28 2.93 35.57 -42.18
N SER A 29 1.78 35.69 -42.84
CA SER A 29 1.69 36.49 -44.06
C SER A 29 1.78 38.00 -43.79
N VAL A 30 2.37 38.74 -44.74
CA VAL A 30 2.46 40.22 -44.66
C VAL A 30 1.08 40.87 -44.53
N GLY A 31 0.07 40.33 -45.22
CA GLY A 31 -1.32 40.80 -45.10
C GLY A 31 -1.85 40.66 -43.68
N LYS A 32 -1.51 39.56 -42.98
CA LYS A 32 -1.91 39.34 -41.59
C LYS A 32 -1.16 40.26 -40.62
N VAL A 33 0.14 40.51 -40.84
CA VAL A 33 0.91 41.50 -40.07
C VAL A 33 0.29 42.88 -40.22
N ASN A 34 -0.03 43.32 -41.44
CA ASN A 34 -0.64 44.62 -41.67
C ASN A 34 -2.01 44.76 -40.97
N TYR A 35 -2.83 43.71 -41.01
CA TYR A 35 -4.10 43.67 -40.28
C TYR A 35 -3.89 43.84 -38.76
N ILE A 36 -2.97 43.07 -38.18
CA ILE A 36 -2.71 43.10 -36.73
C ILE A 36 -2.08 44.45 -36.33
N MET A 37 -1.13 44.97 -37.10
CA MET A 37 -0.51 46.26 -36.82
C MET A 37 -1.51 47.42 -36.91
N ASN A 38 -2.43 47.37 -37.87
CA ASN A 38 -3.51 48.37 -37.98
C ASN A 38 -4.43 48.33 -36.76
N ASP A 39 -4.80 47.13 -36.30
CA ASP A 39 -5.62 46.95 -35.11
C ASP A 39 -4.88 47.40 -33.83
N LEU A 40 -3.60 47.05 -33.67
CA LEU A 40 -2.75 47.51 -32.57
C LEU A 40 -2.58 49.03 -32.56
N THR A 41 -2.44 49.66 -33.73
CA THR A 41 -2.35 51.12 -33.86
C THR A 41 -3.67 51.78 -33.49
N LYS A 42 -4.80 51.25 -33.99
CA LYS A 42 -6.15 51.77 -33.71
C LYS A 42 -6.48 51.71 -32.21
N ASN A 43 -6.07 50.63 -31.54
CA ASN A 43 -6.33 50.43 -30.12
C ASN A 43 -5.26 51.04 -29.20
N GLN A 44 -4.33 51.83 -29.75
CA GLN A 44 -3.27 52.54 -29.04
C GLN A 44 -2.31 51.61 -28.27
N TYR A 45 -2.02 50.44 -28.82
CA TYR A 45 -0.94 49.57 -28.30
C TYR A 45 0.42 49.94 -28.89
N ILE A 46 0.45 50.38 -30.16
CA ILE A 46 1.65 50.87 -30.84
C ILE A 46 1.41 52.23 -31.50
N TYR A 47 2.48 52.98 -31.73
CA TYR A 47 2.50 54.16 -32.59
C TYR A 47 3.64 54.10 -33.59
N SER A 48 3.44 54.78 -34.72
CA SER A 48 4.43 54.87 -35.78
C SER A 48 5.05 56.27 -35.84
N LYS A 49 6.38 56.37 -35.95
CA LYS A 49 7.10 57.63 -36.17
C LYS A 49 7.94 57.53 -37.44
N LYS A 50 7.77 58.49 -38.34
CA LYS A 50 8.54 58.56 -39.58
C LYS A 50 9.96 59.03 -39.30
N SER A 51 10.95 58.28 -39.77
CA SER A 51 12.37 58.63 -39.73
C SER A 51 12.93 58.59 -41.15
N GLY A 52 12.96 59.75 -41.82
CA GLY A 52 13.33 59.85 -43.23
C GLY A 52 12.38 59.06 -44.15
N LYS A 53 12.93 58.08 -44.89
CA LYS A 53 12.16 57.19 -45.79
C LYS A 53 11.54 55.98 -45.08
N TYR A 54 11.86 55.77 -43.81
CA TYR A 54 11.43 54.58 -43.06
C TYR A 54 10.38 54.92 -41.99
N MET A 55 9.55 53.94 -41.67
CA MET A 55 8.55 54.02 -40.61
C MET A 55 9.02 53.17 -39.44
N ASN A 56 9.05 53.77 -38.25
CA ASN A 56 9.45 53.09 -37.03
C ASN A 56 8.24 52.87 -36.16
N TYR A 57 8.16 51.72 -35.49
CA TYR A 57 7.05 51.35 -34.63
C TYR A 57 7.53 51.24 -33.18
N TYR A 58 6.76 51.81 -32.27
CA TYR A 58 7.05 51.81 -30.83
C TYR A 58 5.80 51.44 -30.05
N LEU A 59 5.97 50.86 -28.87
CA LEU A 59 4.85 50.51 -27.99
C LEU A 59 4.44 51.74 -27.16
N TYR A 60 3.14 51.93 -26.99
CA TYR A 60 2.61 52.74 -25.89
C TYR A 60 2.71 51.96 -24.56
N GLN A 61 2.55 52.64 -23.43
CA GLN A 61 2.48 51.99 -22.11
C GLN A 61 1.42 50.87 -22.08
N LYS A 62 0.25 51.11 -22.68
CA LYS A 62 -0.81 50.12 -22.85
C LYS A 62 -0.36 48.87 -23.63
N GLY A 63 0.51 49.05 -24.64
CA GLY A 63 1.18 47.97 -25.37
C GLY A 63 2.08 47.13 -24.48
N PHE A 64 2.89 47.80 -23.65
CA PHE A 64 3.74 47.14 -22.66
C PHE A 64 2.94 46.38 -21.60
N GLU A 65 1.85 46.97 -21.10
CA GLU A 65 0.97 46.34 -20.11
C GLU A 65 0.27 45.10 -20.68
N TYR A 66 -0.24 45.19 -21.91
CA TYR A 66 -0.84 44.04 -22.60
C TYR A 66 0.18 42.92 -22.81
N MET A 67 1.37 43.23 -23.33
CA MET A 67 2.44 42.23 -23.50
C MET A 67 2.84 41.59 -22.17
N ARG A 68 2.93 42.38 -21.09
CA ARG A 68 3.25 41.87 -19.74
C ARG A 68 2.16 40.95 -19.20
N GLN A 69 0.89 41.32 -19.36
CA GLN A 69 -0.25 40.50 -18.92
C GLN A 69 -0.32 39.19 -19.68
N GLU A 70 -0.11 39.21 -21.00
CA GLU A 70 -0.10 38.00 -21.83
C GLU A 70 1.10 37.10 -21.53
N LEU A 71 2.29 37.67 -21.31
CA LEU A 71 3.47 36.90 -20.88
C LEU A 71 3.26 36.27 -19.50
N ALA A 72 2.69 37.03 -18.55
CA ALA A 72 2.36 36.52 -17.22
C ALA A 72 1.28 35.41 -17.29
N ALA A 73 0.25 35.59 -18.13
CA ALA A 73 -0.78 34.58 -18.36
C ALA A 73 -0.23 33.32 -19.04
N TYR A 74 0.79 33.47 -19.90
CA TYR A 74 1.47 32.33 -20.53
C TYR A 74 2.41 31.62 -19.56
N GLN A 75 3.17 32.36 -18.75
CA GLN A 75 4.03 31.82 -17.69
C GLN A 75 3.24 31.17 -16.55
N GLY A 76 2.00 31.61 -16.31
CA GLY A 76 1.10 31.00 -15.32
C GLY A 76 0.43 29.70 -15.80
N LYS A 77 0.58 29.30 -17.07
CA LYS A 77 0.03 28.03 -17.57
C LYS A 77 0.96 26.89 -17.21
N LYS A 78 0.48 26.01 -16.35
CA LYS A 78 1.14 24.76 -15.96
C LYS A 78 0.48 23.57 -16.66
N LEU A 79 1.25 22.50 -16.82
CA LEU A 79 0.79 21.20 -17.29
C LEU A 79 0.19 20.43 -16.12
N ARG A 80 -1.00 19.88 -16.34
CA ARG A 80 -1.61 18.95 -15.40
C ARG A 80 -1.33 17.54 -15.87
N VAL A 81 -0.57 16.78 -15.08
CA VAL A 81 -0.30 15.37 -15.35
C VAL A 81 -1.63 14.61 -15.28
N HIS A 82 -2.00 13.93 -16.37
CA HIS A 82 -3.26 13.21 -16.44
C HIS A 82 -3.17 11.91 -15.65
N ARG A 83 -4.02 11.75 -14.62
CA ARG A 83 -4.12 10.49 -13.86
C ARG A 83 -5.15 9.56 -14.52
N LYS A 84 -4.77 8.31 -14.76
CA LYS A 84 -5.77 7.25 -15.04
C LYS A 84 -6.60 7.02 -13.77
N GLU A 85 -7.92 7.05 -13.90
CA GLU A 85 -8.85 6.82 -12.80
C GLU A 85 -8.53 5.48 -12.11
N GLY A 86 -8.42 5.47 -10.78
CA GLY A 86 -8.08 4.28 -10.00
C GLY A 86 -6.61 3.86 -9.94
N LYS A 87 -5.65 4.61 -10.52
CA LYS A 87 -4.21 4.30 -10.42
C LYS A 87 -3.72 4.36 -8.96
N LYS A 88 -3.32 3.22 -8.40
CA LYS A 88 -2.70 3.10 -7.07
C LYS A 88 -1.18 3.35 -7.16
N VAL A 89 -0.62 3.99 -6.14
CA VAL A 89 0.84 4.15 -5.99
C VAL A 89 1.35 2.96 -5.20
N THR A 90 2.25 2.17 -5.80
CA THR A 90 2.80 0.95 -5.20
C THR A 90 4.30 1.02 -4.93
N GLN A 91 4.94 2.16 -5.24
CA GLN A 91 6.38 2.38 -5.08
C GLN A 91 6.66 3.47 -4.04
N ALA A 92 7.75 3.32 -3.27
CA ALA A 92 8.25 4.37 -2.39
C ALA A 92 9.78 4.46 -2.43
N VAL A 93 10.29 5.66 -2.21
CA VAL A 93 11.72 5.95 -2.06
C VAL A 93 11.96 6.55 -0.68
N VAL A 94 12.89 5.96 0.07
CA VAL A 94 13.34 6.48 1.37
C VAL A 94 14.76 7.00 1.24
N LEU A 95 14.98 8.28 1.54
CA LEU A 95 16.31 8.89 1.53
C LEU A 95 16.97 8.71 2.90
N ALA A 96 17.92 7.77 3.00
CA ALA A 96 18.64 7.41 4.23
C ALA A 96 20.17 7.55 4.09
N ALA A 97 20.64 8.32 3.11
CA ALA A 97 22.07 8.48 2.83
C ALA A 97 22.75 9.54 3.70
N GLY A 98 21.95 10.38 4.36
CA GLY A 98 22.40 11.54 5.13
C GLY A 98 23.36 11.20 6.27
N LYS A 99 24.31 12.09 6.52
CA LYS A 99 25.30 11.91 7.59
C LYS A 99 24.85 12.60 8.88
N ARG A 100 24.66 11.82 9.95
CA ARG A 100 24.37 12.32 11.29
C ARG A 100 25.48 11.88 12.26
N HIS A 101 26.46 12.78 12.42
CA HIS A 101 27.68 12.49 13.17
C HIS A 101 27.43 12.13 14.64
N GLU A 102 26.45 12.78 15.26
CA GLU A 102 26.21 12.73 16.69
C GLU A 102 25.64 11.38 17.16
N PHE A 103 24.99 10.62 16.28
CA PHE A 103 24.38 9.32 16.62
C PHE A 103 25.30 8.12 16.37
N GLY A 104 26.34 8.28 15.54
CA GLY A 104 27.16 7.15 15.12
C GLY A 104 26.39 6.07 14.32
N LYS A 105 25.20 6.38 13.78
CA LYS A 105 24.38 5.55 12.89
C LYS A 105 23.44 6.45 12.06
N PRO A 106 22.84 5.95 10.97
CA PRO A 106 21.74 6.62 10.26
C PRO A 106 20.54 6.90 11.19
N SER A 107 19.80 7.99 10.95
CA SER A 107 18.65 8.38 11.79
C SER A 107 17.52 7.36 11.73
N GLY A 108 17.27 6.76 10.57
CA GLY A 108 16.30 5.69 10.40
C GLY A 108 16.57 4.46 11.29
N LEU A 109 17.82 4.27 11.75
CA LEU A 109 18.21 3.17 12.65
C LEU A 109 18.19 3.57 14.14
N LEU A 110 17.61 4.72 14.48
CA LEU A 110 17.31 5.08 15.86
C LEU A 110 16.06 4.37 16.37
N THR A 111 16.04 4.01 17.65
CA THR A 111 14.94 3.29 18.28
C THR A 111 13.96 4.26 18.92
N VAL A 112 12.71 4.26 18.45
CA VAL A 112 11.64 5.08 19.03
C VAL A 112 10.54 4.14 19.53
N GLY A 113 10.35 4.11 20.86
CA GLY A 113 9.52 3.09 21.48
C GLY A 113 10.18 1.71 21.40
N GLU A 114 9.48 0.75 20.80
CA GLU A 114 9.93 -0.64 20.64
C GLU A 114 10.46 -0.96 19.23
N LYS A 115 10.37 0.00 18.30
CA LYS A 115 10.72 -0.19 16.88
C LYS A 115 11.82 0.78 16.44
N LEU A 116 12.52 0.44 15.36
CA LEU A 116 13.37 1.40 14.66
C LEU A 116 12.48 2.40 13.91
N LEU A 117 12.97 3.64 13.76
CA LEU A 117 12.22 4.68 13.05
C LEU A 117 11.89 4.26 11.62
N LEU A 118 12.88 3.71 10.90
CA LEU A 118 12.70 3.18 9.56
C LEU A 118 11.75 1.97 9.54
N ASP A 119 11.82 1.06 10.52
CA ASP A 119 10.90 -0.10 10.59
C ASP A 119 9.44 0.36 10.62
N ARG A 120 9.16 1.39 11.44
CA ARG A 120 7.82 1.97 11.53
C ARG A 120 7.37 2.56 10.19
N SER A 121 8.22 3.34 9.53
CA SER A 121 7.87 3.93 8.23
C SER A 121 7.63 2.84 7.18
N LEU A 122 8.47 1.81 7.11
CA LEU A 122 8.31 0.68 6.19
C LEU A 122 7.00 -0.09 6.46
N GLU A 123 6.65 -0.34 7.72
CA GLU A 123 5.41 -1.01 8.09
C GLU A 123 4.17 -0.21 7.67
N ILE A 124 4.17 1.12 7.89
CA ILE A 124 3.08 1.98 7.43
C ILE A 124 2.95 1.93 5.91
N LEU A 125 4.07 1.96 5.18
CA LEU A 125 4.06 1.88 3.71
C LEU A 125 3.47 0.56 3.23
N LYS A 126 3.94 -0.57 3.78
CA LYS A 126 3.45 -1.91 3.44
C LYS A 126 1.96 -2.05 3.75
N ASN A 127 1.52 -1.57 4.91
CA ASN A 127 0.11 -1.64 5.32
C ASN A 127 -0.81 -0.79 4.42
N ASN A 128 -0.24 0.14 3.64
CA ASN A 128 -0.97 0.99 2.73
C ASN A 128 -0.70 0.67 1.25
N GLY A 129 -0.29 -0.57 0.95
CA GLY A 129 -0.20 -1.09 -0.42
C GLY A 129 1.07 -0.70 -1.19
N ILE A 130 2.13 -0.27 -0.50
CA ILE A 130 3.44 -0.11 -1.13
C ILE A 130 4.12 -1.48 -1.24
N GLU A 131 4.35 -1.89 -2.47
CA GLU A 131 4.90 -3.20 -2.84
C GLU A 131 6.42 -3.14 -3.09
N LYS A 132 6.94 -1.99 -3.52
CA LYS A 132 8.37 -1.78 -3.80
C LYS A 132 8.88 -0.56 -3.06
N ILE A 133 9.86 -0.78 -2.17
CA ILE A 133 10.52 0.29 -1.42
C ILE A 133 11.98 0.34 -1.82
N VAL A 134 12.47 1.51 -2.21
CA VAL A 134 13.88 1.75 -2.52
C VAL A 134 14.47 2.65 -1.43
N VAL A 135 15.42 2.14 -0.65
CA VAL A 135 16.10 2.88 0.41
C VAL A 135 17.47 3.30 -0.09
N VAL A 136 17.69 4.60 -0.21
CA VAL A 136 18.98 5.15 -0.63
C VAL A 136 19.88 5.30 0.59
N VAL A 137 20.99 4.57 0.63
CA VAL A 137 21.94 4.54 1.75
C VAL A 137 23.26 5.20 1.37
N GLY A 138 24.02 5.62 2.39
CA GLY A 138 25.31 6.27 2.20
C GLY A 138 26.13 6.20 3.47
N TYR A 139 25.82 7.08 4.43
CA TYR A 139 26.48 7.05 5.74
C TYR A 139 26.26 5.71 6.45
N LYS A 140 27.36 5.03 6.81
CA LYS A 140 27.36 3.76 7.54
C LYS A 140 26.43 2.70 6.93
N LYS A 141 26.43 2.59 5.60
CA LYS A 141 25.59 1.66 4.83
C LYS A 141 25.69 0.21 5.32
N GLU A 142 26.84 -0.18 5.88
CA GLU A 142 27.10 -1.51 6.43
C GLU A 142 26.10 -1.90 7.54
N GLN A 143 25.50 -0.93 8.24
CA GLN A 143 24.48 -1.21 9.26
C GLN A 143 23.14 -1.68 8.69
N PHE A 144 22.94 -1.55 7.38
CA PHE A 144 21.79 -2.10 6.66
C PHE A 144 22.06 -3.48 6.06
N GLU A 145 23.26 -4.05 6.17
CA GLU A 145 23.59 -5.36 5.58
C GLU A 145 22.66 -6.48 6.09
N GLY A 146 22.31 -6.45 7.39
CA GLY A 146 21.34 -7.39 7.98
C GLY A 146 19.88 -7.22 7.49
N TRP A 147 19.60 -6.20 6.68
CA TRP A 147 18.28 -5.92 6.13
C TRP A 147 18.11 -6.45 4.70
N THR A 148 19.19 -6.92 4.07
CA THR A 148 19.23 -7.38 2.68
C THR A 148 18.38 -8.64 2.38
N GLY A 149 17.77 -9.25 3.41
CA GLY A 149 16.78 -10.33 3.29
C GLY A 149 15.31 -9.89 3.38
N ARG A 150 15.02 -8.60 3.59
CA ARG A 150 13.63 -8.11 3.65
C ARG A 150 13.10 -7.91 2.23
N HIS A 151 12.45 -8.93 1.70
CA HIS A 151 11.85 -8.87 0.36
C HIS A 151 10.83 -7.73 0.28
N ASN A 152 10.95 -6.91 -0.78
CA ASN A 152 10.36 -5.58 -1.05
C ASN A 152 11.20 -4.34 -0.74
N VAL A 153 12.30 -4.46 0.01
CA VAL A 153 13.21 -3.33 0.27
C VAL A 153 14.48 -3.47 -0.56
N HIS A 154 14.75 -2.48 -1.41
CA HIS A 154 15.90 -2.44 -2.29
C HIS A 154 16.85 -1.35 -1.81
N PHE A 155 18.09 -1.70 -1.51
CA PHE A 155 19.08 -0.72 -1.09
C PHE A 155 19.88 -0.21 -2.28
N VAL A 156 19.96 1.11 -2.43
CA VAL A 156 20.79 1.78 -3.43
C VAL A 156 21.81 2.65 -2.72
N GLU A 157 23.07 2.57 -3.11
CA GLU A 157 24.11 3.39 -2.50
C GLU A 157 24.28 4.71 -3.25
N ASN A 158 24.28 5.83 -2.53
CA ASN A 158 24.90 7.06 -2.99
C ASN A 158 26.34 7.14 -2.43
N PRO A 159 27.39 6.79 -3.20
CA PRO A 159 28.76 6.80 -2.70
C PRO A 159 29.30 8.22 -2.43
N LYS A 160 28.64 9.24 -3.00
CA LYS A 160 29.04 10.65 -2.89
C LYS A 160 28.22 11.43 -1.86
N TYR A 161 27.40 10.75 -1.04
CA TYR A 161 26.50 11.36 -0.05
C TYR A 161 27.12 12.46 0.83
N LYS A 162 28.45 12.41 1.07
CA LYS A 162 29.19 13.41 1.85
C LYS A 162 29.30 14.78 1.17
N TRP A 163 29.21 14.83 -0.15
CA TRP A 163 29.49 16.01 -0.97
C TRP A 163 28.32 16.37 -1.90
N THR A 164 27.15 15.77 -1.66
CA THR A 164 25.97 15.95 -2.48
C THR A 164 24.73 16.19 -1.63
N GLY A 165 23.76 16.94 -2.16
CA GLY A 165 22.45 17.13 -1.55
C GLY A 165 21.51 15.94 -1.79
N SER A 166 20.30 16.04 -1.24
CA SER A 166 19.30 14.95 -1.29
C SER A 166 18.84 14.61 -2.71
N MET A 167 18.91 15.56 -3.66
CA MET A 167 18.57 15.29 -5.07
C MET A 167 19.52 14.29 -5.72
N ALA A 168 20.82 14.30 -5.35
CA ALA A 168 21.76 13.32 -5.87
C ALA A 168 21.42 11.91 -5.41
N SER A 169 21.05 11.74 -4.13
CA SER A 169 20.56 10.46 -3.60
C SER A 169 19.28 10.01 -4.33
N LEU A 170 18.35 10.92 -4.58
CA LEU A 170 17.14 10.63 -5.35
C LEU A 170 17.45 10.26 -6.82
N ALA A 171 18.52 10.80 -7.41
CA ALA A 171 18.89 10.46 -8.78
C ALA A 171 19.42 9.03 -8.93
N GLU A 172 20.02 8.45 -7.89
CA GLU A 172 20.55 7.08 -7.92
C GLU A 172 19.44 6.02 -8.11
N VAL A 173 18.16 6.35 -7.84
CA VAL A 173 17.05 5.40 -7.99
C VAL A 173 16.42 5.40 -9.39
N GLN A 174 16.93 6.19 -10.33
CA GLN A 174 16.34 6.38 -11.67
C GLN A 174 16.06 5.05 -12.38
N GLU A 175 16.94 4.05 -12.26
CA GLU A 175 16.79 2.76 -12.96
C GLU A 175 15.79 1.81 -12.26
N LEU A 176 15.47 2.06 -10.98
CA LEU A 176 14.57 1.21 -10.20
C LEU A 176 13.14 1.75 -10.18
N ILE A 177 12.94 3.06 -10.23
CA ILE A 177 11.61 3.67 -10.22
C ILE A 177 11.02 3.66 -11.63
N THR A 178 9.82 3.11 -11.75
CA THR A 178 9.13 2.89 -13.04
C THR A 178 7.73 3.47 -13.09
N ASP A 179 7.24 3.98 -11.95
CA ASP A 179 5.90 4.55 -11.83
C ASP A 179 5.90 5.67 -10.76
N ASP A 180 4.75 6.28 -10.52
CA ASP A 180 4.52 7.24 -9.44
C ASP A 180 4.92 6.63 -8.10
N PHE A 181 5.49 7.44 -7.20
CA PHE A 181 6.02 6.95 -5.93
C PHE A 181 5.85 7.95 -4.80
N LEU A 182 5.95 7.44 -3.57
CA LEU A 182 6.03 8.23 -2.36
C LEU A 182 7.49 8.42 -1.95
N LEU A 183 7.95 9.66 -1.82
CA LEU A 183 9.28 10.04 -1.35
C LEU A 183 9.22 10.43 0.13
N ILE A 184 10.12 9.87 0.93
CA ILE A 184 10.17 10.05 2.39
C ILE A 184 11.62 10.19 2.85
N GLU A 185 11.88 11.04 3.84
CA GLU A 185 13.19 11.16 4.52
C GLU A 185 13.25 10.24 5.76
N ASP A 186 14.43 9.69 6.07
CA ASP A 186 14.59 8.62 7.08
C ASP A 186 14.60 9.10 8.54
N ASP A 187 14.68 10.40 8.76
CA ASP A 187 14.76 11.07 10.07
C ASP A 187 13.43 11.60 10.60
N ILE A 188 12.33 11.34 9.89
CA ILE A 188 10.99 11.81 10.26
C ILE A 188 10.26 10.76 11.09
N LEU A 189 9.84 11.13 12.30
CA LEU A 189 8.75 10.47 13.02
C LEU A 189 7.43 11.17 12.67
N ILE A 190 6.43 10.43 12.20
CA ILE A 190 5.11 11.00 11.88
C ILE A 190 3.94 10.04 12.17
N GLU A 191 2.75 10.61 12.37
CA GLU A 191 1.48 9.87 12.37
C GLU A 191 1.25 9.12 11.04
N GLU A 192 0.75 7.88 11.15
CA GLU A 192 0.38 7.04 10.01
C GLU A 192 -0.58 7.76 9.05
N LYS A 193 -1.57 8.47 9.60
CA LYS A 193 -2.56 9.23 8.83
C LYS A 193 -1.93 10.21 7.83
N ALA A 194 -0.77 10.78 8.12
CA ALA A 194 -0.13 11.74 7.24
C ALA A 194 0.38 11.08 5.95
N LEU A 195 1.07 9.94 6.09
CA LEU A 195 1.51 9.13 4.95
C LEU A 195 0.31 8.68 4.11
N VAL A 196 -0.74 8.18 4.76
CA VAL A 196 -1.98 7.74 4.09
C VAL A 196 -2.62 8.87 3.29
N GLN A 197 -2.69 10.09 3.84
CA GLN A 197 -3.31 11.22 3.14
C GLN A 197 -2.53 11.67 1.91
N VAL A 198 -1.20 11.69 1.99
CA VAL A 198 -0.36 12.07 0.84
C VAL A 198 -0.45 11.01 -0.26
N LEU A 199 -0.39 9.72 0.13
CA LEU A 199 -0.54 8.59 -0.78
C LEU A 199 -1.86 8.65 -1.56
N HIS A 200 -2.97 8.87 -0.85
CA HIS A 200 -4.33 8.91 -1.42
C HIS A 200 -4.75 10.29 -1.96
N HIS A 201 -3.88 11.29 -1.93
CA HIS A 201 -4.22 12.63 -2.42
C HIS A 201 -4.72 12.59 -3.88
N PRO A 202 -5.71 13.39 -4.28
CA PRO A 202 -6.23 13.37 -5.66
C PRO A 202 -5.18 13.76 -6.69
N GLU A 203 -4.41 14.82 -6.40
CA GLU A 203 -3.34 15.27 -7.28
C GLU A 203 -2.21 14.24 -7.37
N PRO A 204 -1.63 14.01 -8.57
CA PRO A 204 -0.56 13.04 -8.79
C PRO A 204 0.74 13.47 -8.11
N ASP A 205 0.99 14.78 -8.05
CA ASP A 205 2.14 15.39 -7.42
C ASP A 205 1.68 16.22 -6.22
N CYS A 206 2.27 15.97 -5.06
CA CYS A 206 1.82 16.60 -3.82
C CYS A 206 2.92 16.60 -2.75
N VAL A 207 3.15 17.74 -2.10
CA VAL A 207 4.00 17.83 -0.91
C VAL A 207 3.16 17.80 0.37
N LEU A 208 3.66 17.18 1.44
CA LEU A 208 3.07 17.29 2.76
C LEU A 208 3.54 18.59 3.44
N ILE A 209 2.60 19.42 3.85
CA ILE A 209 2.87 20.61 4.66
C ILE A 209 2.12 20.60 5.98
N THR A 210 2.72 21.20 7.00
CA THR A 210 2.15 21.36 8.35
C THR A 210 2.42 22.75 8.89
N ASN A 211 1.98 23.02 10.11
CA ASN A 211 2.34 24.24 10.83
C ASN A 211 3.84 24.22 11.18
N GLU A 212 4.43 25.41 11.23
CA GLU A 212 5.84 25.63 11.52
C GLU A 212 6.25 24.98 12.86
N SER A 213 7.36 24.24 12.83
CA SER A 213 7.91 23.47 13.95
C SER A 213 8.71 24.33 14.92
N GLY A 214 9.31 25.42 14.45
CA GLY A 214 10.26 26.23 15.22
C GLY A 214 11.64 25.57 15.35
N SER A 215 12.02 24.68 14.42
CA SER A 215 13.30 23.96 14.39
C SER A 215 14.49 24.86 14.03
N GLY A 216 14.26 25.93 13.26
CA GLY A 216 15.29 26.83 12.73
C GLY A 216 15.93 26.38 11.41
N ASP A 217 15.52 25.24 10.85
CA ASP A 217 15.95 24.75 9.52
C ASP A 217 14.75 24.41 8.62
N GLU A 218 13.58 25.00 8.92
CA GLU A 218 12.31 24.73 8.26
C GLU A 218 12.35 25.05 6.75
N ALA A 219 11.85 24.13 5.93
CA ALA A 219 11.54 24.41 4.53
C ALA A 219 10.14 25.03 4.42
N PHE A 220 10.05 26.36 4.51
CA PHE A 220 8.78 27.08 4.41
C PHE A 220 8.23 27.04 2.98
N VAL A 221 6.91 26.90 2.88
CA VAL A 221 6.16 26.75 1.64
C VAL A 221 5.21 27.93 1.45
N GLU A 222 5.21 28.47 0.23
CA GLU A 222 4.19 29.39 -0.27
C GLU A 222 3.38 28.68 -1.36
N ILE A 223 2.06 28.67 -1.19
CA ILE A 223 1.10 28.18 -2.17
C ILE A 223 0.62 29.38 -3.00
N GLN A 224 0.28 29.19 -4.27
CA GLN A 224 -0.42 30.18 -5.08
C GLN A 224 -1.41 29.46 -5.99
N ASP A 225 -2.64 29.99 -6.09
CA ASP A 225 -3.70 29.42 -6.94
C ASP A 225 -3.98 27.92 -6.71
N GLY A 226 -3.78 27.46 -5.47
CA GLY A 226 -4.00 26.06 -5.07
C GLY A 226 -2.80 25.11 -5.26
N TYR A 227 -1.67 25.62 -5.77
CA TYR A 227 -0.48 24.82 -6.08
C TYR A 227 0.78 25.38 -5.43
N LEU A 228 1.81 24.53 -5.34
CA LEU A 228 3.14 24.91 -4.88
C LEU A 228 3.69 26.07 -5.73
N TYR A 229 4.12 27.14 -5.06
CA TYR A 229 4.66 28.33 -5.71
C TYR A 229 6.11 28.62 -5.32
N LYS A 230 6.44 28.53 -4.03
CA LYS A 230 7.83 28.64 -3.53
C LYS A 230 8.10 27.69 -2.37
N ILE A 231 9.37 27.30 -2.26
CA ILE A 231 9.97 26.64 -1.11
C ILE A 231 11.24 27.41 -0.76
N SER A 232 11.41 27.77 0.51
CA SER A 232 12.62 28.47 0.97
C SER A 232 12.85 28.23 2.45
N LYS A 233 14.11 28.05 2.85
CA LYS A 233 14.53 28.10 4.25
C LYS A 233 14.73 29.54 4.76
N ASP A 234 14.86 30.49 3.84
CA ASP A 234 14.92 31.91 4.15
C ASP A 234 13.53 32.54 4.02
N ILE A 235 12.95 32.87 5.18
CA ILE A 235 11.63 33.48 5.32
C ILE A 235 11.49 34.78 4.51
N HIS A 236 12.59 35.50 4.25
CA HIS A 236 12.56 36.77 3.52
C HIS A 236 12.34 36.59 2.01
N GLN A 237 12.39 35.36 1.49
CA GLN A 237 12.15 35.07 0.07
C GLN A 237 10.67 34.80 -0.24
N LEU A 238 9.85 34.68 0.81
CA LEU A 238 8.43 34.32 0.73
C LEU A 238 7.57 35.55 0.97
N ASN A 239 6.47 35.65 0.23
CA ASN A 239 5.48 36.71 0.42
C ASN A 239 4.45 36.30 1.49
N ARG A 240 4.22 35.00 1.63
CA ARG A 240 3.41 34.40 2.70
C ARG A 240 3.95 33.02 3.06
N ILE A 241 3.66 32.58 4.27
CA ILE A 241 3.98 31.24 4.75
C ILE A 241 2.68 30.48 4.88
N ASP A 242 2.50 29.46 4.05
CA ASP A 242 1.33 28.59 4.07
C ASP A 242 1.59 27.30 4.88
N GLY A 243 2.86 26.98 5.16
CA GLY A 243 3.27 25.89 6.05
C GLY A 243 4.75 25.55 5.94
N GLU A 244 5.16 24.54 6.67
CA GLU A 244 6.48 23.88 6.59
C GLU A 244 6.35 22.55 5.85
N MET A 245 7.26 22.27 4.95
CA MET A 245 7.37 20.98 4.27
C MET A 245 8.01 19.93 5.19
N VAL A 246 7.35 18.78 5.34
CA VAL A 246 7.72 17.75 6.33
C VAL A 246 8.75 16.73 5.82
N GLY A 247 9.10 16.77 4.53
CA GLY A 247 9.98 15.76 3.90
C GLY A 247 9.25 14.50 3.41
N ILE A 248 7.93 14.60 3.19
CA ILE A 248 7.09 13.56 2.58
C ILE A 248 6.41 14.14 1.35
N SER A 249 6.60 13.50 0.19
CA SER A 249 6.05 13.96 -1.09
C SER A 249 5.57 12.79 -1.94
N LYS A 250 4.44 12.95 -2.62
CA LYS A 250 4.05 12.05 -3.72
C LYS A 250 4.49 12.67 -5.03
N ILE A 251 5.21 11.91 -5.85
CA ILE A 251 5.81 12.39 -7.10
C ILE A 251 5.41 11.45 -8.23
N SER A 252 4.84 12.01 -9.29
CA SER A 252 4.53 11.29 -10.51
C SER A 252 5.80 10.95 -11.29
N TYR A 253 5.76 9.86 -12.06
CA TYR A 253 6.90 9.47 -12.88
C TYR A 253 7.32 10.60 -13.86
N GLU A 254 6.35 11.35 -14.39
CA GLU A 254 6.60 12.47 -15.32
C GLU A 254 7.35 13.62 -14.65
N VAL A 255 6.92 14.05 -13.46
CA VAL A 255 7.61 15.10 -12.69
C VAL A 255 8.99 14.64 -12.26
N PHE A 256 9.14 13.39 -11.82
CA PHE A 256 10.44 12.82 -11.47
C PHE A 256 11.41 12.84 -12.66
N MET A 257 10.96 12.43 -13.85
CA MET A 257 11.80 12.48 -15.05
C MET A 257 12.17 13.92 -15.44
N ASN A 258 11.28 14.90 -15.21
CA ASN A 258 11.60 16.31 -15.39
C ASN A 258 12.65 16.81 -14.38
N MET A 259 12.53 16.43 -13.11
CA MET A 259 13.52 16.74 -12.07
C MET A 259 14.90 16.19 -12.45
N LEU A 260 14.96 14.94 -12.93
CA LEU A 260 16.20 14.32 -13.41
C LEU A 260 16.77 15.03 -14.64
N ALA A 261 15.93 15.41 -15.61
CA ALA A 261 16.37 16.15 -16.79
C ALA A 261 17.01 17.50 -16.41
N THR A 262 16.40 18.22 -15.47
CA THR A 262 16.95 19.46 -14.91
C THR A 262 18.26 19.19 -14.16
N PHE A 263 18.29 18.15 -13.32
CA PHE A 263 19.46 17.79 -12.52
C PHE A 263 20.67 17.36 -13.36
N ARG A 264 20.49 16.76 -14.55
CA ARG A 264 21.60 16.41 -15.47
C ARG A 264 22.46 17.61 -15.88
N HIS A 265 21.89 18.81 -15.87
CA HIS A 265 22.58 20.05 -16.20
C HIS A 265 22.99 20.87 -14.96
N ASN A 266 22.69 20.37 -13.76
CA ASN A 266 23.00 21.04 -12.51
C ASN A 266 24.51 21.01 -12.22
N GLN A 267 25.02 22.15 -11.74
CA GLN A 267 26.43 22.31 -11.36
C GLN A 267 26.63 22.37 -9.84
N ASN A 268 25.57 22.65 -9.06
CA ASN A 268 25.65 22.71 -7.60
C ASN A 268 25.42 21.31 -7.01
N PRO A 269 26.45 20.59 -6.56
CA PRO A 269 26.27 19.21 -6.08
C PRO A 269 25.42 19.14 -4.80
N TYR A 270 25.29 20.23 -4.05
CA TYR A 270 24.56 20.30 -2.76
C TYR A 270 23.07 20.59 -2.91
N VAL A 271 22.53 20.60 -4.13
CA VAL A 271 21.11 20.87 -4.32
C VAL A 271 20.26 19.74 -3.75
N ASN A 272 19.24 20.11 -2.99
CA ASN A 272 18.27 19.20 -2.43
C ASN A 272 17.05 19.02 -3.36
N TYR A 273 16.33 17.91 -3.23
CA TYR A 273 15.25 17.56 -4.16
C TYR A 273 14.09 18.56 -4.12
N GLU A 274 13.81 19.21 -2.98
CA GLU A 274 12.71 20.17 -2.84
C GLU A 274 12.86 21.38 -3.79
N TYR A 275 14.09 21.79 -4.08
CA TYR A 275 14.35 22.88 -5.01
C TYR A 275 14.17 22.46 -6.48
N LEU A 276 14.49 21.20 -6.82
CA LEU A 276 14.24 20.66 -8.16
C LEU A 276 12.75 20.35 -8.37
N LEU A 277 12.06 19.93 -7.31
CA LEU A 277 10.61 19.78 -7.30
C LEU A 277 9.94 21.15 -7.50
N LEU A 278 10.47 22.20 -6.87
CA LEU A 278 10.03 23.58 -7.09
C LEU A 278 10.28 24.05 -8.52
N ASP A 279 11.44 23.73 -9.12
CA ASP A 279 11.71 24.03 -10.53
C ASP A 279 10.72 23.29 -11.45
N ALA A 280 10.42 22.02 -11.16
CA ALA A 280 9.41 21.25 -11.88
C ALA A 280 7.99 21.85 -11.69
N ALA A 281 7.67 22.37 -10.50
CA ALA A 281 6.40 23.03 -10.21
C ALA A 281 6.17 24.33 -10.99
N ARG A 282 7.18 24.86 -11.70
CA ARG A 282 7.01 25.94 -12.68
C ARG A 282 6.37 25.46 -13.98
N LEU A 283 6.54 24.19 -14.31
CA LEU A 283 6.00 23.55 -15.51
C LEU A 283 4.76 22.71 -15.20
N TYR A 284 4.68 22.13 -14.00
CA TYR A 284 3.60 21.23 -13.59
C TYR A 284 2.82 21.74 -12.38
N ASP A 285 1.55 21.38 -12.33
CA ASP A 285 0.72 21.58 -11.14
C ASP A 285 1.13 20.59 -10.04
N VAL A 286 1.87 21.08 -9.03
CA VAL A 286 2.23 20.32 -7.83
C VAL A 286 1.32 20.76 -6.69
N GLY A 287 0.46 19.86 -6.22
CA GLY A 287 -0.47 20.12 -5.13
C GLY A 287 0.19 20.09 -3.75
N TYR A 288 -0.65 20.18 -2.71
CA TYR A 288 -0.21 20.07 -1.33
C TYR A 288 -1.27 19.38 -0.47
N ALA A 289 -0.83 18.61 0.52
CA ALA A 289 -1.65 18.08 1.58
C ALA A 289 -1.31 18.85 2.86
N LYS A 290 -2.24 19.64 3.38
CA LYS A 290 -2.03 20.41 4.61
C LYS A 290 -2.63 19.71 5.82
N LEU A 291 -1.78 19.36 6.78
CA LEU A 291 -2.16 18.71 8.03
C LEU A 291 -1.74 19.56 9.25
N PRO A 292 -2.57 20.53 9.69
CA PRO A 292 -2.18 21.47 10.74
C PRO A 292 -2.00 20.80 12.11
N ASP A 293 -2.75 19.74 12.37
CA ASP A 293 -2.71 18.98 13.61
C ASP A 293 -2.10 17.61 13.32
N VAL A 294 -0.85 17.54 12.89
CA VAL A 294 -0.09 16.28 12.82
C VAL A 294 1.03 16.30 13.86
N VAL A 295 1.18 15.18 14.58
CA VAL A 295 2.28 14.90 15.49
C VAL A 295 3.40 14.35 14.63
N TRP A 296 4.45 15.13 14.52
CA TRP A 296 5.63 14.79 13.77
C TRP A 296 6.86 15.40 14.43
N ALA A 297 8.04 14.91 14.07
CA ALA A 297 9.32 15.51 14.43
C ALA A 297 10.44 14.98 13.52
N GLU A 298 11.40 15.85 13.22
CA GLU A 298 12.69 15.49 12.62
C GLU A 298 13.72 15.15 13.70
N ILE A 299 14.63 14.22 13.41
CA ILE A 299 15.64 13.71 14.34
C ILE A 299 17.05 13.90 13.76
N ASP A 300 17.58 15.11 13.85
CA ASP A 300 18.95 15.43 13.42
C ASP A 300 19.96 15.41 14.56
N THR A 301 19.50 15.77 15.76
CA THR A 301 20.31 15.99 16.93
C THR A 301 19.87 15.11 18.10
N PRO A 302 20.78 14.73 19.02
CA PRO A 302 20.44 14.03 20.25
C PRO A 302 19.40 14.77 21.10
N LYS A 303 19.39 16.11 21.05
CA LYS A 303 18.39 16.92 21.75
C LYS A 303 16.99 16.70 21.16
N GLN A 304 16.83 16.73 19.83
CA GLN A 304 15.56 16.40 19.18
C GLN A 304 15.15 14.95 19.50
N TYR A 305 16.08 14.00 19.44
CA TYR A 305 15.81 12.60 19.74
C TYR A 305 15.26 12.39 21.16
N GLU A 306 15.83 13.07 22.16
CA GLU A 306 15.31 13.03 23.54
C GLU A 306 13.91 13.66 23.66
N VAL A 307 13.63 14.76 22.94
CA VAL A 307 12.28 15.34 22.88
C VAL A 307 11.31 14.36 22.23
N VAL A 308 11.73 13.68 21.17
CA VAL A 308 10.93 12.67 20.49
C VAL A 308 10.56 11.53 21.44
N LYS A 309 11.55 10.92 22.09
CA LYS A 309 11.32 9.80 23.02
C LYS A 309 10.41 10.18 24.19
N ASN A 310 10.65 11.33 24.81
CA ASN A 310 10.01 11.68 26.07
C ASN A 310 8.67 12.42 25.91
N LYS A 311 8.41 13.06 24.75
CA LYS A 311 7.22 13.91 24.55
C LYS A 311 6.44 13.58 23.29
N ILE A 312 7.10 13.54 22.12
CA ILE A 312 6.40 13.45 20.83
C ILE A 312 5.86 12.04 20.61
N TYR A 313 6.68 11.00 20.82
CA TYR A 313 6.26 9.61 20.60
C TYR A 313 5.10 9.18 21.52
N PRO A 314 5.09 9.45 22.84
CA PRO A 314 3.93 9.17 23.69
C PRO A 314 2.65 9.89 23.21
N ARG A 315 2.77 11.13 22.73
CA ARG A 315 1.64 11.89 22.17
C ARG A 315 1.14 11.27 20.86
N LEU A 316 2.06 10.83 20.00
CA LEU A 316 1.75 10.13 18.75
C LEU A 316 0.97 8.85 19.03
N VAL A 317 1.47 7.98 19.91
CA VAL A 317 0.82 6.70 20.26
C VAL A 317 -0.59 6.94 20.78
N LYS A 318 -0.76 7.90 21.71
CA LYS A 318 -2.08 8.25 22.23
C LYS A 318 -3.03 8.69 21.13
N LYS A 319 -2.59 9.56 20.22
CA LYS A 319 -3.42 10.11 19.16
C LYS A 319 -3.78 9.09 18.09
N GLU A 320 -2.87 8.19 17.75
CA GLU A 320 -3.14 7.08 16.84
C GLU A 320 -4.14 6.09 17.44
N ALA A 321 -4.03 5.79 18.74
CA ALA A 321 -5.01 4.97 19.45
C ALA A 321 -6.41 5.62 19.42
N GLU A 322 -6.52 6.91 19.74
CA GLU A 322 -7.78 7.66 19.67
C GLU A 322 -8.36 7.71 18.24
N PHE A 323 -7.51 7.75 17.21
CA PHE A 323 -7.96 7.69 15.83
C PHE A 323 -8.49 6.29 15.45
N LYS A 324 -7.76 5.23 15.80
CA LYS A 324 -8.19 3.83 15.60
C LYS A 324 -9.51 3.55 16.32
N GLU A 325 -9.65 4.00 17.57
CA GLU A 325 -10.90 3.87 18.33
C GLU A 325 -12.07 4.58 17.60
N ARG A 326 -11.86 5.80 17.10
CA ARG A 326 -12.88 6.52 16.32
C ARG A 326 -13.26 5.82 15.02
N GLN A 327 -12.32 5.15 14.35
CA GLN A 327 -12.59 4.34 13.16
C GLN A 327 -13.39 3.10 13.51
N ILE A 328 -13.00 2.35 14.55
CA ILE A 328 -13.74 1.19 15.05
C ILE A 328 -15.18 1.59 15.41
N LYS A 329 -15.35 2.68 16.17
CA LYS A 329 -16.68 3.22 16.48
C LYS A 329 -17.50 3.59 15.24
N LYS A 330 -16.85 4.07 14.18
CA LYS A 330 -17.52 4.35 12.90
C LYS A 330 -18.02 3.07 12.26
N TYR A 331 -17.17 2.04 12.13
CA TYR A 331 -17.57 0.77 11.52
C TYR A 331 -18.73 0.11 12.28
N VAL A 332 -18.66 0.08 13.61
CA VAL A 332 -19.71 -0.52 14.45
C VAL A 332 -21.02 0.29 14.38
N SER A 333 -20.93 1.62 14.43
CA SER A 333 -22.09 2.51 14.30
C SER A 333 -22.79 2.36 12.95
N GLU A 334 -22.02 2.21 11.86
CA GLU A 334 -22.53 1.95 10.51
C GLU A 334 -23.17 0.55 10.41
N ALA A 335 -22.47 -0.46 10.90
CA ALA A 335 -22.92 -1.86 10.88
C ALA A 335 -24.22 -2.09 11.65
N LEU A 336 -24.34 -1.51 12.86
CA LEU A 336 -25.51 -1.71 13.72
C LEU A 336 -26.56 -0.59 13.59
N SER A 337 -26.29 0.45 12.80
CA SER A 337 -27.15 1.65 12.70
C SER A 337 -27.44 2.33 14.06
N ILE A 338 -26.43 2.40 14.93
CA ILE A 338 -26.51 2.98 16.29
C ILE A 338 -25.66 4.25 16.44
N SER A 339 -25.86 5.00 17.52
CA SER A 339 -24.94 6.10 17.86
C SER A 339 -23.59 5.57 18.33
N LYS A 340 -22.50 6.29 18.02
CA LYS A 340 -21.15 5.97 18.52
C LYS A 340 -21.04 6.01 20.05
N ASP A 341 -21.93 6.76 20.71
CA ASP A 341 -21.96 6.90 22.17
C ASP A 341 -22.54 5.65 22.86
N GLU A 342 -23.20 4.76 22.12
CA GLU A 342 -23.74 3.49 22.64
C GLU A 342 -22.65 2.40 22.77
N ILE A 343 -21.49 2.63 22.16
CA ILE A 343 -20.33 1.73 22.22
C ILE A 343 -19.57 1.99 23.52
N THR A 344 -19.68 1.04 24.45
CA THR A 344 -19.21 1.19 25.84
C THR A 344 -17.78 0.72 26.05
N ASP A 345 -17.32 -0.27 25.26
CA ASP A 345 -15.98 -0.83 25.39
C ASP A 345 -15.45 -1.39 24.06
N ILE A 346 -14.14 -1.29 23.85
CA ILE A 346 -13.43 -1.82 22.68
C ILE A 346 -12.13 -2.46 23.17
N GLN A 347 -11.96 -3.75 22.90
CA GLN A 347 -10.77 -4.51 23.29
C GLN A 347 -10.17 -5.22 22.07
N PRO A 348 -8.84 -5.20 21.87
CA PRO A 348 -8.21 -6.01 20.83
C PRO A 348 -8.43 -7.51 21.10
N PHE A 349 -8.62 -8.27 20.03
CA PHE A 349 -8.97 -9.69 20.02
C PHE A 349 -8.00 -10.44 19.06
N GLY A 350 -7.63 -11.69 19.36
CA GLY A 350 -6.54 -12.40 18.66
C GLY A 350 -6.81 -12.72 17.18
N GLY A 351 -5.79 -13.17 16.44
CA GLY A 351 -5.85 -13.55 15.01
C GLY A 351 -4.48 -13.39 14.32
N MET A 352 -4.17 -14.22 13.31
CA MET A 352 -2.86 -14.20 12.63
C MET A 352 -2.80 -13.21 11.45
N THR A 353 -3.84 -13.19 10.61
CA THR A 353 -3.89 -12.41 9.36
C THR A 353 -4.82 -11.19 9.44
N ASN A 354 -5.67 -11.11 10.46
CA ASN A 354 -6.71 -10.11 10.60
C ASN A 354 -6.60 -9.33 11.91
N THR A 355 -7.07 -8.09 11.93
CA THR A 355 -7.16 -7.29 13.16
C THR A 355 -8.57 -7.40 13.73
N ASN A 356 -8.69 -8.10 14.85
CA ASN A 356 -9.98 -8.36 15.49
C ASN A 356 -10.16 -7.49 16.74
N PHE A 357 -11.39 -7.06 16.99
CA PHE A 357 -11.78 -6.29 18.18
C PHE A 357 -13.07 -6.86 18.78
N LYS A 358 -13.06 -7.10 20.08
CA LYS A 358 -14.29 -7.27 20.86
C LYS A 358 -14.87 -5.88 21.11
N VAL A 359 -16.16 -5.70 20.81
CA VAL A 359 -16.87 -4.43 20.98
C VAL A 359 -18.12 -4.66 21.81
N SER A 360 -18.30 -3.87 22.86
CA SER A 360 -19.50 -3.92 23.70
C SER A 360 -20.43 -2.75 23.40
N VAL A 361 -21.71 -3.04 23.19
CA VAL A 361 -22.79 -2.05 23.00
C VAL A 361 -23.88 -2.35 24.00
N GLY A 362 -23.99 -1.52 25.04
CA GLY A 362 -24.90 -1.78 26.16
C GLY A 362 -24.57 -3.10 26.85
N LYS A 363 -25.44 -4.11 26.68
CA LYS A 363 -25.26 -5.48 27.23
C LYS A 363 -24.84 -6.51 26.19
N SER A 364 -24.82 -6.15 24.91
CA SER A 364 -24.47 -7.04 23.82
C SER A 364 -22.99 -6.89 23.50
N GLU A 365 -22.37 -7.99 23.08
CA GLU A 365 -20.95 -8.03 22.72
C GLU A 365 -20.80 -8.59 21.30
N TYR A 366 -19.90 -8.00 20.54
CA TYR A 366 -19.68 -8.28 19.12
C TYR A 366 -18.19 -8.46 18.84
N VAL A 367 -17.87 -9.12 17.73
CA VAL A 367 -16.52 -9.20 17.18
C VAL A 367 -16.49 -8.43 15.86
N LEU A 368 -15.71 -7.34 15.83
CA LEU A 368 -15.36 -6.61 14.61
C LEU A 368 -14.05 -7.17 14.06
N ARG A 369 -14.07 -7.62 12.80
CA ARG A 369 -12.86 -7.99 12.06
C ARG A 369 -12.58 -6.99 10.97
N ILE A 370 -11.34 -6.53 10.93
CA ILE A 370 -10.79 -5.69 9.86
C ILE A 370 -9.74 -6.54 9.12
N PRO A 371 -9.89 -6.80 7.81
CA PRO A 371 -8.94 -7.58 7.05
C PRO A 371 -7.53 -6.98 7.06
N GLY A 372 -6.51 -7.85 7.07
CA GLY A 372 -5.12 -7.44 6.92
C GLY A 372 -4.77 -7.04 5.48
N SER A 373 -3.81 -6.11 5.35
CA SER A 373 -3.24 -5.66 4.07
C SER A 373 -2.53 -6.80 3.31
N GLY A 374 -2.58 -6.78 1.98
CA GLY A 374 -1.82 -7.71 1.13
C GLY A 374 -2.46 -9.10 0.99
N THR A 375 -3.78 -9.17 1.09
CA THR A 375 -4.58 -10.39 0.84
C THR A 375 -5.55 -10.23 -0.34
N GLU A 376 -5.61 -9.04 -0.94
CA GLU A 376 -6.53 -8.66 -2.00
C GLU A 376 -6.35 -9.49 -3.28
N ASP A 377 -5.11 -9.89 -3.58
CA ASP A 377 -4.79 -10.73 -4.75
C ASP A 377 -5.00 -12.24 -4.49
N MET A 378 -5.26 -12.64 -3.24
CA MET A 378 -5.42 -14.05 -2.85
C MET A 378 -6.87 -14.41 -2.51
N ILE A 379 -7.62 -13.46 -1.97
CA ILE A 379 -8.95 -13.63 -1.39
C ILE A 379 -9.96 -12.70 -2.06
N SER A 380 -11.08 -13.26 -2.49
CA SER A 380 -12.22 -12.53 -3.04
C SER A 380 -13.17 -12.13 -1.90
N ARG A 381 -13.29 -10.83 -1.64
CA ARG A 381 -14.20 -10.30 -0.60
C ARG A 381 -15.67 -10.57 -0.89
N ARG A 382 -16.02 -10.64 -2.17
CA ARG A 382 -17.37 -10.99 -2.61
C ARG A 382 -17.69 -12.44 -2.27
N ASP A 383 -16.75 -13.35 -2.48
CA ASP A 383 -16.94 -14.77 -2.17
C ASP A 383 -16.97 -14.98 -0.64
N GLU A 384 -16.05 -14.34 0.10
CA GLU A 384 -16.04 -14.36 1.58
C GLU A 384 -17.37 -13.87 2.17
N MET A 385 -17.99 -12.82 1.60
CA MET A 385 -19.29 -12.34 2.03
C MET A 385 -20.38 -13.41 1.87
N VAL A 386 -20.40 -14.09 0.72
CA VAL A 386 -21.41 -15.11 0.41
C VAL A 386 -21.24 -16.31 1.32
N THR A 387 -20.01 -16.80 1.49
CA THR A 387 -19.71 -17.96 2.33
C THR A 387 -19.96 -17.68 3.81
N SER A 388 -19.56 -16.51 4.32
CA SER A 388 -19.81 -16.11 5.70
C SER A 388 -21.31 -15.98 6.00
N ASN A 389 -22.10 -15.39 5.10
CA ASN A 389 -23.56 -15.30 5.26
C ASN A 389 -24.22 -16.68 5.27
N LEU A 390 -23.79 -17.57 4.37
CA LEU A 390 -24.31 -18.92 4.30
C LEU A 390 -24.01 -19.72 5.57
N ALA A 391 -22.78 -19.67 6.06
CA ALA A 391 -22.37 -20.36 7.28
C ALA A 391 -23.15 -19.85 8.51
N SER A 392 -23.40 -18.55 8.58
CA SER A 392 -24.24 -17.94 9.60
C SER A 392 -25.70 -18.45 9.55
N GLN A 393 -26.29 -18.50 8.35
CA GLN A 393 -27.66 -19.02 8.14
C GLN A 393 -27.80 -20.50 8.47
N LEU A 394 -26.76 -21.30 8.24
CA LEU A 394 -26.72 -22.72 8.61
C LEU A 394 -26.50 -22.95 10.12
N GLY A 395 -26.24 -21.88 10.89
CA GLY A 395 -25.94 -21.96 12.32
C GLY A 395 -24.57 -22.58 12.64
N ILE A 396 -23.69 -22.63 11.64
CA ILE A 396 -22.31 -23.17 11.71
C ILE A 396 -21.35 -22.08 12.21
N ASP A 397 -21.49 -20.85 11.72
CA ASP A 397 -20.77 -19.67 12.21
C ASP A 397 -21.66 -18.86 13.18
N ALA A 398 -21.08 -17.90 13.89
CA ALA A 398 -21.81 -16.91 14.68
C ALA A 398 -22.74 -16.06 13.77
N GLU A 399 -23.71 -15.39 14.39
CA GLU A 399 -24.62 -14.50 13.66
C GLU A 399 -23.83 -13.33 13.05
N LEU A 400 -23.84 -13.26 11.71
CA LEU A 400 -23.18 -12.22 10.93
C LEU A 400 -24.14 -11.05 10.75
N LEU A 401 -23.82 -9.92 11.37
CA LEU A 401 -24.68 -8.73 11.39
C LEU A 401 -24.36 -7.77 10.26
N TYR A 402 -23.09 -7.75 9.83
CA TYR A 402 -22.62 -6.85 8.80
C TYR A 402 -21.40 -7.40 8.08
N PHE A 403 -21.35 -7.17 6.76
CA PHE A 403 -20.18 -7.43 5.93
C PHE A 403 -20.08 -6.35 4.85
N ASN A 404 -18.90 -5.74 4.71
CA ASN A 404 -18.63 -4.76 3.67
C ASN A 404 -17.91 -5.43 2.48
N GLU A 405 -18.56 -5.52 1.31
CA GLU A 405 -18.01 -6.22 0.15
C GLU A 405 -16.75 -5.59 -0.46
N GLU A 406 -16.51 -4.29 -0.23
CA GLU A 406 -15.34 -3.57 -0.76
C GLU A 406 -14.13 -3.68 0.15
N THR A 407 -14.34 -3.51 1.46
CA THR A 407 -13.27 -3.45 2.47
C THR A 407 -13.04 -4.77 3.20
N GLY A 408 -14.00 -5.70 3.12
CA GLY A 408 -14.02 -6.97 3.87
C GLY A 408 -14.23 -6.82 5.38
N VAL A 409 -14.51 -5.60 5.88
CA VAL A 409 -14.85 -5.39 7.29
C VAL A 409 -16.14 -6.13 7.64
N LYS A 410 -16.11 -6.93 8.70
CA LYS A 410 -17.29 -7.69 9.15
C LYS A 410 -17.53 -7.56 10.66
N LEU A 411 -18.80 -7.65 11.05
CA LEU A 411 -19.24 -7.62 12.44
C LEU A 411 -20.16 -8.82 12.69
N ALA A 412 -19.82 -9.62 13.70
CA ALA A 412 -20.60 -10.77 14.14
C ALA A 412 -20.88 -10.72 15.65
N GLU A 413 -21.86 -11.47 16.13
CA GLU A 413 -22.08 -11.64 17.57
C GLU A 413 -20.89 -12.35 18.24
N LEU A 414 -20.56 -11.93 19.47
CA LEU A 414 -19.54 -12.62 20.25
C LEU A 414 -20.10 -13.95 20.79
N ILE A 415 -19.39 -15.04 20.53
CA ILE A 415 -19.71 -16.35 21.12
C ILE A 415 -19.43 -16.28 22.64
N PRO A 416 -20.44 -16.46 23.51
CA PRO A 416 -20.28 -16.27 24.94
C PRO A 416 -19.48 -17.41 25.58
N ASN A 417 -18.62 -17.05 26.54
CA ASN A 417 -17.75 -18.00 27.27
C ASN A 417 -16.99 -18.95 26.34
N ALA A 418 -16.53 -18.42 25.21
CA ALA A 418 -15.88 -19.18 24.15
C ALA A 418 -14.49 -19.70 24.55
N GLU A 419 -14.22 -20.96 24.20
CA GLU A 419 -12.90 -21.58 24.14
C GLU A 419 -12.52 -21.80 22.67
N THR A 420 -11.51 -21.08 22.20
CA THR A 420 -10.87 -21.34 20.90
C THR A 420 -10.02 -22.60 21.00
N LEU A 421 -10.21 -23.54 20.08
CA LEU A 421 -9.41 -24.76 20.07
C LEU A 421 -7.98 -24.49 19.58
N ASN A 422 -7.10 -25.42 19.92
CA ASN A 422 -5.71 -25.50 19.48
C ASN A 422 -5.40 -26.99 19.18
N PRO A 423 -4.25 -27.32 18.57
CA PRO A 423 -3.96 -28.71 18.19
C PRO A 423 -4.13 -29.73 19.32
N LYS A 424 -3.77 -29.35 20.55
CA LYS A 424 -3.88 -30.22 21.73
C LYS A 424 -5.33 -30.42 22.20
N THR A 425 -6.13 -29.36 22.21
CA THR A 425 -7.53 -29.40 22.67
C THR A 425 -8.46 -30.01 21.63
N ALA A 426 -8.16 -29.86 20.33
CA ALA A 426 -8.87 -30.51 19.24
C ALA A 426 -8.77 -32.04 19.28
N LYS A 427 -7.63 -32.58 19.75
CA LYS A 427 -7.42 -34.04 19.95
C LYS A 427 -8.27 -34.66 21.07
N ARG A 428 -8.90 -33.86 21.94
CA ARG A 428 -9.76 -34.42 22.99
C ARG A 428 -11.00 -35.03 22.36
N SER A 429 -11.37 -36.24 22.78
CA SER A 429 -12.45 -37.02 22.16
C SER A 429 -13.81 -36.29 22.11
N ASP A 430 -14.12 -35.49 23.13
CA ASP A 430 -15.32 -34.64 23.18
C ASP A 430 -15.30 -33.55 22.09
N ASN A 431 -14.19 -32.83 21.97
CA ASN A 431 -14.00 -31.80 20.94
C ASN A 431 -13.92 -32.39 19.53
N MET A 432 -13.20 -33.50 19.36
CA MET A 432 -13.06 -34.22 18.09
C MET A 432 -14.42 -34.66 17.55
N LYS A 433 -15.34 -35.08 18.43
CA LYS A 433 -16.72 -35.40 18.06
C LYS A 433 -17.50 -34.15 17.62
N LEU A 434 -17.31 -33.02 18.32
CA LEU A 434 -17.94 -31.76 17.95
C LEU A 434 -17.45 -31.25 16.59
N THR A 435 -16.13 -31.25 16.35
CA THR A 435 -15.54 -30.80 15.08
C THR A 435 -15.92 -31.73 13.92
N ALA A 436 -15.95 -33.05 14.13
CA ALA A 436 -16.42 -33.99 13.11
C ALA A 436 -17.90 -33.75 12.74
N ASN A 437 -18.76 -33.52 13.74
CA ASN A 437 -20.18 -33.29 13.52
C ASN A 437 -20.47 -31.98 12.79
N ILE A 438 -19.79 -30.88 13.12
CA ILE A 438 -20.02 -29.60 12.44
C ILE A 438 -19.53 -29.63 10.98
N LEU A 439 -18.41 -30.32 10.70
CA LEU A 439 -17.96 -30.54 9.32
C LEU A 439 -18.94 -31.44 8.56
N LYS A 440 -19.45 -32.50 9.19
CA LYS A 440 -20.50 -33.34 8.58
C LYS A 440 -21.75 -32.53 8.29
N GLN A 441 -22.19 -31.67 9.21
CA GLN A 441 -23.33 -30.77 8.99
C GLN A 441 -23.09 -29.85 7.80
N LEU A 442 -21.90 -29.24 7.69
CA LEU A 442 -21.53 -28.41 6.55
C LEU A 442 -21.58 -29.19 5.23
N HIS A 443 -20.86 -30.31 5.15
CA HIS A 443 -20.72 -31.09 3.92
C HIS A 443 -22.06 -31.70 3.46
N SER A 444 -22.97 -31.97 4.39
CA SER A 444 -24.31 -32.52 4.11
C SER A 444 -25.41 -31.47 3.95
N SER A 445 -25.09 -30.18 4.05
CA SER A 445 -26.09 -29.09 4.06
C SER A 445 -26.81 -28.88 2.72
N ASN A 446 -26.31 -29.46 1.62
CA ASN A 446 -26.69 -29.15 0.23
C ASN A 446 -26.57 -27.66 -0.11
N ALA A 447 -25.78 -26.91 0.66
CA ALA A 447 -25.56 -25.51 0.38
C ALA A 447 -24.69 -25.34 -0.87
N GLU A 448 -25.05 -24.37 -1.69
CA GLU A 448 -24.29 -23.98 -2.88
C GLU A 448 -23.54 -22.68 -2.62
N MET A 449 -22.24 -22.67 -2.92
CA MET A 449 -21.39 -21.50 -2.89
C MET A 449 -21.09 -21.07 -4.34
N ASN A 450 -20.93 -19.76 -4.58
CA ASN A 450 -20.73 -19.22 -5.92
C ASN A 450 -19.35 -19.56 -6.51
N ASN A 451 -18.40 -19.93 -5.66
CA ASN A 451 -17.03 -20.24 -6.01
C ASN A 451 -16.71 -21.71 -5.76
N THR A 452 -15.78 -22.25 -6.54
CA THR A 452 -15.22 -23.59 -6.38
C THR A 452 -13.76 -23.47 -5.96
N PHE A 453 -13.33 -24.23 -4.96
CA PHE A 453 -11.93 -24.29 -4.55
C PHE A 453 -11.22 -25.37 -5.36
N ASN A 454 -10.41 -24.95 -6.33
CA ASN A 454 -9.56 -25.86 -7.10
C ASN A 454 -8.09 -25.68 -6.69
N VAL A 455 -7.53 -26.68 -6.02
CA VAL A 455 -6.14 -26.60 -5.53
C VAL A 455 -5.12 -26.44 -6.66
N PHE A 456 -5.35 -27.03 -7.83
CA PHE A 456 -4.40 -26.97 -8.94
C PHE A 456 -4.40 -25.57 -9.59
N GLU A 457 -5.57 -24.96 -9.74
CA GLU A 457 -5.68 -23.57 -10.18
C GLU A 457 -5.07 -22.61 -9.15
N LYS A 458 -5.27 -22.88 -7.85
CA LYS A 458 -4.64 -22.11 -6.76
C LYS A 458 -3.12 -22.22 -6.77
N ILE A 459 -2.56 -23.41 -7.03
CA ILE A 459 -1.11 -23.59 -7.19
C ILE A 459 -0.58 -22.71 -8.34
N GLU A 460 -1.20 -22.76 -9.52
CA GLU A 460 -0.78 -21.95 -10.66
C GLU A 460 -0.91 -20.44 -10.38
N HIS A 461 -2.00 -20.03 -9.73
CA HIS A 461 -2.21 -18.64 -9.31
C HIS A 461 -1.12 -18.19 -8.33
N TYR A 462 -0.81 -18.99 -7.31
CA TYR A 462 0.22 -18.68 -6.31
C TYR A 462 1.62 -18.65 -6.92
N GLU A 463 1.93 -19.52 -7.88
CA GLU A 463 3.17 -19.41 -8.66
C GLU A 463 3.24 -18.11 -9.46
N GLY A 464 2.11 -17.70 -10.07
CA GLY A 464 1.98 -16.41 -10.74
C GLY A 464 2.23 -15.23 -9.80
N LEU A 465 1.65 -15.25 -8.61
CA LEU A 465 1.88 -14.24 -7.57
C LEU A 465 3.34 -14.23 -7.10
N LEU A 466 3.93 -15.40 -6.84
CA LEU A 466 5.32 -15.53 -6.43
C LEU A 466 6.28 -14.93 -7.47
N ASN A 467 6.01 -15.18 -8.76
CA ASN A 467 6.77 -14.60 -9.86
C ASN A 467 6.61 -13.07 -9.93
N LYS A 468 5.40 -12.55 -9.72
CA LYS A 468 5.16 -11.09 -9.69
C LYS A 468 5.99 -10.39 -8.62
N VAL A 469 6.17 -11.03 -7.46
CA VAL A 469 6.98 -10.50 -6.36
C VAL A 469 8.47 -10.89 -6.45
N ASN A 470 8.91 -11.48 -7.57
CA ASN A 470 10.27 -12.00 -7.80
C ASN A 470 10.76 -12.94 -6.69
N GLY A 471 9.85 -13.71 -6.09
CA GLY A 471 10.19 -14.72 -5.09
C GLY A 471 10.78 -15.98 -5.73
N SER A 472 11.69 -16.64 -5.02
CA SER A 472 12.22 -17.95 -5.38
C SER A 472 11.51 -19.06 -4.62
N ASN A 473 11.24 -20.17 -5.30
CA ASN A 473 10.69 -21.36 -4.65
C ASN A 473 11.81 -22.26 -4.07
N PHE A 474 11.45 -23.41 -3.49
CA PHE A 474 12.42 -24.39 -2.98
C PHE A 474 13.30 -24.98 -4.10
N ASP A 475 14.53 -25.38 -3.78
CA ASP A 475 15.53 -25.82 -4.76
C ASP A 475 15.07 -27.00 -5.64
N ASP A 476 14.33 -27.95 -5.06
CA ASP A 476 13.79 -29.13 -5.74
C ASP A 476 12.31 -28.99 -6.13
N TYR A 477 11.77 -27.76 -6.10
CA TYR A 477 10.33 -27.50 -6.32
C TYR A 477 9.80 -28.07 -7.63
N ALA A 478 10.53 -27.92 -8.74
CA ALA A 478 10.09 -28.43 -10.04
C ALA A 478 9.93 -29.97 -10.03
N GLU A 479 10.80 -30.69 -9.32
CA GLU A 479 10.71 -32.14 -9.19
C GLU A 479 9.48 -32.54 -8.35
N VAL A 480 9.29 -31.88 -7.20
CA VAL A 480 8.16 -32.17 -6.31
C VAL A 480 6.83 -31.81 -6.97
N LYS A 481 6.75 -30.65 -7.63
CA LYS A 481 5.58 -30.24 -8.43
C LYS A 481 5.21 -31.31 -9.45
N ASN A 482 6.17 -31.82 -10.22
CA ASN A 482 5.91 -32.86 -11.21
C ASN A 482 5.30 -34.12 -10.59
N LYS A 483 5.72 -34.51 -9.39
CA LYS A 483 5.15 -35.65 -8.69
C LYS A 483 3.75 -35.34 -8.13
N VAL A 484 3.55 -34.15 -7.55
CA VAL A 484 2.23 -33.68 -7.09
C VAL A 484 1.23 -33.62 -8.25
N MET A 485 1.63 -33.11 -9.40
CA MET A 485 0.77 -33.01 -10.59
C MET A 485 0.44 -34.37 -11.21
N ARG A 486 1.21 -35.44 -10.95
CA ARG A 486 0.80 -36.81 -11.35
C ARG A 486 -0.38 -37.33 -10.53
N LEU A 487 -0.54 -36.86 -9.30
CA LEU A 487 -1.69 -37.18 -8.47
C LEU A 487 -2.96 -36.46 -8.95
N LYS A 488 -2.82 -35.37 -9.72
CA LYS A 488 -3.96 -34.61 -10.29
C LYS A 488 -4.87 -35.50 -11.13
N ASP A 489 -4.32 -36.18 -12.13
CA ASP A 489 -5.12 -37.02 -13.04
C ASP A 489 -5.85 -38.14 -12.27
N MET A 490 -5.18 -38.70 -11.25
CA MET A 490 -5.78 -39.72 -10.38
C MET A 490 -6.90 -39.14 -9.53
N TYR A 491 -6.73 -37.91 -9.02
CA TYR A 491 -7.71 -37.23 -8.16
C TYR A 491 -8.94 -36.79 -8.96
N GLU A 492 -8.75 -36.19 -10.14
CA GLU A 492 -9.81 -35.74 -11.03
C GLU A 492 -10.61 -36.91 -11.64
N ALA A 493 -10.01 -38.10 -11.72
CA ALA A 493 -10.70 -39.32 -12.15
C ALA A 493 -11.55 -39.98 -11.05
N MET A 494 -11.44 -39.54 -9.79
CA MET A 494 -12.27 -40.07 -8.70
C MET A 494 -13.69 -39.52 -8.78
N ASP A 495 -14.67 -40.35 -8.41
CA ASP A 495 -16.07 -39.92 -8.31
C ASP A 495 -16.25 -39.06 -7.04
N VAL A 496 -16.12 -37.74 -7.20
CA VAL A 496 -16.21 -36.76 -6.13
C VAL A 496 -17.44 -35.89 -6.31
N THR A 497 -18.36 -35.97 -5.37
CA THR A 497 -19.42 -34.96 -5.23
C THR A 497 -18.86 -33.78 -4.46
N LEU A 498 -18.81 -32.60 -5.11
CA LEU A 498 -18.39 -31.37 -4.46
C LEU A 498 -19.48 -30.87 -3.52
N THR A 499 -19.08 -30.45 -2.32
CA THR A 499 -19.97 -29.91 -1.28
C THR A 499 -19.44 -28.58 -0.79
N ALA A 500 -20.25 -27.81 -0.07
CA ALA A 500 -19.76 -26.64 0.65
C ALA A 500 -18.65 -27.06 1.62
N CYS A 501 -17.48 -26.44 1.53
CA CYS A 501 -16.33 -26.69 2.40
C CYS A 501 -15.78 -25.37 2.96
N HIS A 502 -15.16 -25.45 4.13
CA HIS A 502 -14.49 -24.33 4.77
C HIS A 502 -13.14 -24.01 4.11
N ASN A 503 -12.43 -25.06 3.69
CA ASN A 503 -11.11 -25.08 3.07
C ASN A 503 -9.92 -24.66 3.95
N ASP A 504 -10.17 -24.16 5.17
CA ASP A 504 -9.13 -23.78 6.14
C ASP A 504 -9.48 -24.18 7.59
N THR A 505 -9.53 -25.48 7.88
CA THR A 505 -10.00 -26.02 9.17
C THR A 505 -8.89 -26.14 10.22
N VAL A 506 -8.07 -25.10 10.36
CA VAL A 506 -7.14 -24.97 11.50
C VAL A 506 -7.91 -25.02 12.82
N PRO A 507 -7.35 -25.56 13.91
CA PRO A 507 -8.08 -25.68 15.17
C PRO A 507 -8.54 -24.33 15.74
N GLU A 508 -7.81 -23.25 15.46
CA GLU A 508 -8.15 -21.89 15.90
C GLU A 508 -9.46 -21.35 15.29
N ASN A 509 -9.90 -21.91 14.16
CA ASN A 509 -11.18 -21.58 13.53
C ASN A 509 -12.36 -22.33 14.16
N PHE A 510 -12.11 -23.27 15.07
CA PHE A 510 -13.15 -23.92 15.85
C PHE A 510 -13.28 -23.27 17.23
N VAL A 511 -14.45 -22.70 17.49
CA VAL A 511 -14.74 -21.98 18.73
C VAL A 511 -15.87 -22.67 19.47
N LYS A 512 -15.56 -23.20 20.65
CA LYS A 512 -16.52 -23.89 21.51
C LYS A 512 -17.14 -22.90 22.48
N SER A 513 -18.45 -22.72 22.44
CA SER A 513 -19.19 -21.91 23.42
C SER A 513 -19.25 -22.57 24.80
N GLY A 514 -19.63 -21.80 25.81
CA GLY A 514 -19.85 -22.32 27.17
C GLY A 514 -20.99 -23.35 27.30
N GLU A 515 -21.80 -23.56 26.26
CA GLU A 515 -22.88 -24.56 26.20
C GLU A 515 -22.50 -25.79 25.37
N ASP A 516 -21.20 -26.03 25.18
CA ASP A 516 -20.62 -27.12 24.38
C ASP A 516 -21.01 -27.12 22.89
N LYS A 517 -21.71 -26.08 22.39
CA LYS A 517 -21.89 -25.86 20.94
C LYS A 517 -20.58 -25.36 20.34
N ILE A 518 -20.14 -25.99 19.25
CA ILE A 518 -18.99 -25.57 18.47
C ILE A 518 -19.44 -24.70 17.29
N TYR A 519 -18.61 -23.74 16.93
CA TYR A 519 -18.76 -22.85 15.79
C TYR A 519 -17.52 -22.97 14.91
N LEU A 520 -17.70 -22.87 13.60
CA LEU A 520 -16.63 -22.81 12.63
C LEU A 520 -16.63 -21.42 12.00
N ILE A 521 -15.58 -20.66 12.29
CA ILE A 521 -15.43 -19.25 11.94
C ILE A 521 -14.36 -19.09 10.83
N ASP A 522 -14.30 -17.89 10.24
CA ASP A 522 -13.26 -17.50 9.26
C ASP A 522 -13.37 -18.13 7.84
N TRP A 523 -14.46 -17.78 7.15
CA TRP A 523 -14.83 -18.32 5.84
C TRP A 523 -14.13 -17.70 4.61
N GLU A 524 -12.92 -17.14 4.77
CA GLU A 524 -12.22 -16.43 3.68
C GLU A 524 -11.78 -17.34 2.52
N TYR A 525 -11.63 -18.65 2.77
CA TYR A 525 -11.35 -19.67 1.75
C TYR A 525 -12.55 -20.56 1.43
N GLY A 526 -13.72 -20.29 2.00
CA GLY A 526 -14.92 -21.12 1.80
C GLY A 526 -15.28 -21.25 0.31
N GLY A 527 -15.76 -22.42 -0.10
CA GLY A 527 -16.14 -22.69 -1.48
C GLY A 527 -16.53 -24.15 -1.70
N MET A 528 -17.11 -24.46 -2.87
CA MET A 528 -17.41 -25.84 -3.26
C MET A 528 -16.12 -26.63 -3.44
N ASN A 529 -15.95 -27.75 -2.75
CA ASN A 529 -14.74 -28.59 -2.83
C ASN A 529 -15.06 -30.06 -2.47
N ASP A 530 -14.05 -30.92 -2.56
CA ASP A 530 -14.06 -32.25 -1.96
C ASP A 530 -14.14 -32.13 -0.42
N PRO A 531 -15.15 -32.71 0.27
CA PRO A 531 -15.24 -32.69 1.73
C PRO A 531 -14.04 -33.33 2.45
N MET A 532 -13.29 -34.21 1.78
CA MET A 532 -12.06 -34.78 2.32
C MET A 532 -10.92 -33.77 2.42
N TRP A 533 -11.03 -32.62 1.77
CA TRP A 533 -10.10 -31.50 1.94
C TRP A 533 -10.13 -30.99 3.39
N ASP A 534 -11.32 -30.68 3.92
CA ASP A 534 -11.50 -30.19 5.29
C ASP A 534 -11.07 -31.23 6.33
N ILE A 535 -11.37 -32.50 6.08
CA ILE A 535 -10.94 -33.61 6.95
C ILE A 535 -9.42 -33.74 6.97
N ALA A 536 -8.78 -33.68 5.80
CA ALA A 536 -7.33 -33.70 5.67
C ALA A 536 -6.70 -32.47 6.34
N ALA A 537 -7.29 -31.29 6.16
CA ALA A 537 -6.82 -30.04 6.73
C ALA A 537 -6.84 -30.10 8.26
N HIS A 538 -7.98 -30.47 8.85
CA HIS A 538 -8.12 -30.53 10.30
C HIS A 538 -7.15 -31.53 10.93
N SER A 539 -7.02 -32.72 10.32
CA SER A 539 -6.08 -33.75 10.77
C SER A 539 -4.63 -33.27 10.74
N LEU A 540 -4.24 -32.60 9.66
CA LEU A 540 -2.88 -32.11 9.43
C LEU A 540 -2.51 -30.94 10.36
N GLU A 541 -3.43 -30.00 10.56
CA GLU A 541 -3.21 -28.82 11.41
C GLU A 541 -3.26 -29.15 12.90
N CYS A 542 -4.01 -30.19 13.27
CA CYS A 542 -4.01 -30.70 14.64
C CYS A 542 -2.89 -31.71 14.91
N ASP A 543 -2.10 -32.10 13.91
CA ASP A 543 -1.03 -33.11 14.00
C ASP A 543 -1.54 -34.47 14.52
N PHE A 544 -2.67 -34.96 13.99
CA PHE A 544 -3.25 -36.25 14.41
C PHE A 544 -2.31 -37.43 14.14
N SER A 545 -2.20 -38.34 15.13
CA SER A 545 -1.65 -39.68 14.90
C SER A 545 -2.58 -40.51 14.02
N SER A 546 -2.11 -41.66 13.53
CA SER A 546 -2.94 -42.59 12.76
C SER A 546 -4.18 -43.05 13.55
N GLU A 547 -4.03 -43.32 14.86
CA GLU A 547 -5.14 -43.71 15.73
C GLU A 547 -6.10 -42.55 16.02
N GLU A 548 -5.60 -41.32 16.13
CA GLU A 548 -6.42 -40.12 16.32
C GLU A 548 -7.23 -39.79 15.05
N GLU A 549 -6.63 -39.95 13.86
CA GLU A 549 -7.31 -39.84 12.58
C GLU A 549 -8.38 -40.91 12.41
N GLU A 550 -8.07 -42.17 12.71
CA GLU A 550 -9.05 -43.27 12.67
C GLU A 550 -10.27 -42.97 13.57
N LEU A 551 -10.01 -42.50 14.79
CA LEU A 551 -11.07 -42.10 15.72
C LEU A 551 -11.90 -40.92 15.17
N PHE A 552 -11.26 -39.88 14.65
CA PHE A 552 -11.94 -38.72 14.07
C PHE A 552 -12.84 -39.12 12.89
N LEU A 553 -12.33 -39.96 11.99
CA LEU A 553 -13.08 -40.45 10.83
C LEU A 553 -14.27 -41.32 11.26
N SER A 554 -14.14 -42.09 12.35
CA SER A 554 -15.27 -42.85 12.90
C SER A 554 -16.44 -41.95 13.33
N TYR A 555 -16.15 -40.76 13.88
CA TYR A 555 -17.17 -39.76 14.21
C TYR A 555 -17.76 -39.07 12.98
N TYR A 556 -16.95 -38.83 11.95
CA TYR A 556 -17.41 -38.17 10.74
C TYR A 556 -18.29 -39.09 9.87
N PHE A 557 -17.83 -40.32 9.59
CA PHE A 557 -18.56 -41.25 8.73
C PHE A 557 -19.70 -41.98 9.45
N ASN A 558 -19.56 -42.26 10.76
CA ASN A 558 -20.42 -43.17 11.54
C ASN A 558 -20.45 -44.62 11.01
N GLU A 559 -19.53 -44.99 10.12
CA GLU A 559 -19.42 -46.31 9.48
C GLU A 559 -17.94 -46.63 9.20
N GLU A 560 -17.65 -47.81 8.66
CA GLU A 560 -16.30 -48.19 8.22
C GLU A 560 -15.86 -47.29 7.06
N VAL A 561 -14.67 -46.70 7.18
CA VAL A 561 -14.16 -45.74 6.20
C VAL A 561 -13.67 -46.49 4.97
N GLU A 562 -14.29 -46.27 3.82
CA GLU A 562 -13.82 -46.86 2.57
C GLU A 562 -12.38 -46.43 2.25
N GLU A 563 -11.59 -47.34 1.70
CA GLU A 563 -10.20 -47.10 1.27
C GLU A 563 -10.09 -45.92 0.28
N SER A 564 -11.14 -45.69 -0.50
CA SER A 564 -11.26 -44.55 -1.43
C SER A 564 -11.16 -43.20 -0.71
N TYR A 565 -11.82 -43.03 0.45
CA TYR A 565 -11.76 -41.82 1.26
C TYR A 565 -10.41 -41.65 1.94
N GLN A 566 -9.82 -42.73 2.46
CA GLN A 566 -8.48 -42.68 3.05
C GLN A 566 -7.43 -42.23 2.04
N ARG A 567 -7.52 -42.75 0.80
CA ARG A 567 -6.67 -42.33 -0.32
C ARG A 567 -6.84 -40.85 -0.63
N ARG A 568 -8.08 -40.36 -0.70
CA ARG A 568 -8.40 -38.94 -0.93
C ARG A 568 -7.89 -38.02 0.18
N ILE A 569 -8.02 -38.42 1.44
CA ILE A 569 -7.49 -37.68 2.59
C ILE A 569 -5.97 -37.54 2.46
N LEU A 570 -5.25 -38.62 2.15
CA LEU A 570 -3.80 -38.58 1.97
C LEU A 570 -3.38 -37.67 0.79
N MET A 571 -4.09 -37.74 -0.35
CA MET A 571 -3.85 -36.84 -1.48
C MET A 571 -4.08 -35.37 -1.10
N ASN A 572 -5.17 -35.07 -0.41
CA ASN A 572 -5.48 -33.72 0.05
C ASN A 572 -4.46 -33.20 1.08
N LYS A 573 -3.93 -34.04 1.98
CA LYS A 573 -2.80 -33.65 2.86
C LYS A 573 -1.58 -33.21 2.04
N ILE A 574 -1.23 -33.95 0.98
CA ILE A 574 -0.12 -33.60 0.08
C ILE A 574 -0.38 -32.27 -0.62
N PHE A 575 -1.58 -32.11 -1.20
CA PHE A 575 -1.95 -30.91 -1.94
C PHE A 575 -1.95 -29.66 -1.06
N GLN A 576 -2.45 -29.77 0.16
CA GLN A 576 -2.44 -28.67 1.12
C GLN A 576 -1.04 -28.28 1.56
N ASP A 577 -0.21 -29.24 1.99
CA ASP A 577 1.19 -29.00 2.32
C ASP A 577 1.96 -28.33 1.19
N PHE A 578 1.73 -28.78 -0.03
CA PHE A 578 2.33 -28.17 -1.20
C PHE A 578 1.82 -26.73 -1.43
N LEU A 579 0.50 -26.52 -1.48
CA LEU A 579 -0.12 -25.21 -1.71
C LEU A 579 0.32 -24.17 -0.68
N TRP A 580 0.20 -24.49 0.60
CA TRP A 580 0.50 -23.54 1.68
C TRP A 580 2.01 -23.27 1.80
N SER A 581 2.88 -24.20 1.37
CA SER A 581 4.32 -23.91 1.27
C SER A 581 4.63 -22.81 0.23
N ILE A 582 3.88 -22.76 -0.88
CA ILE A 582 4.00 -21.70 -1.89
C ILE A 582 3.45 -20.39 -1.33
N TRP A 583 2.30 -20.45 -0.63
CA TRP A 583 1.74 -19.28 0.06
C TRP A 583 2.75 -18.66 1.02
N THR A 584 3.46 -19.47 1.82
CA THR A 584 4.52 -18.99 2.71
C THR A 584 5.63 -18.31 1.92
N LYS A 585 6.06 -18.88 0.78
CA LYS A 585 7.07 -18.24 -0.07
C LYS A 585 6.61 -16.90 -0.62
N ILE A 586 5.34 -16.73 -0.96
CA ILE A 586 4.81 -15.43 -1.37
C ILE A 586 4.88 -14.45 -0.21
N LYS A 587 4.44 -14.83 0.98
CA LYS A 587 4.45 -13.94 2.15
C LYS A 587 5.88 -13.57 2.58
N GLU A 588 6.80 -14.53 2.58
CA GLU A 588 8.23 -14.31 2.78
C GLU A 588 8.79 -13.34 1.72
N ALA A 589 8.43 -13.55 0.45
CA ALA A 589 8.78 -12.65 -0.65
C ALA A 589 8.12 -11.25 -0.57
N THR A 590 7.17 -11.03 0.33
CA THR A 590 6.61 -9.69 0.64
C THR A 590 7.14 -9.09 1.96
N GLY A 591 8.07 -9.81 2.60
CA GLY A 591 8.83 -9.35 3.77
C GLY A 591 8.26 -9.77 5.13
N SER A 592 7.35 -10.74 5.16
CA SER A 592 6.98 -11.45 6.39
C SER A 592 8.02 -12.51 6.74
N ASP A 593 8.17 -12.86 8.02
CA ASP A 593 9.02 -13.97 8.46
C ASP A 593 8.14 -15.05 9.10
N PHE A 594 8.11 -16.23 8.48
CA PHE A 594 7.37 -17.41 8.95
C PHE A 594 8.31 -18.51 9.46
N GLY A 595 9.61 -18.22 9.62
CA GLY A 595 10.60 -19.17 10.13
C GLY A 595 10.66 -20.46 9.30
N THR A 596 10.43 -21.61 9.94
CA THR A 596 10.47 -22.92 9.28
C THR A 596 9.13 -23.37 8.72
N TYR A 597 8.04 -22.64 8.96
CA TYR A 597 6.67 -23.08 8.64
C TYR A 597 6.50 -23.58 7.20
N GLY A 598 6.96 -22.79 6.21
CA GLY A 598 6.83 -23.17 4.80
C GLY A 598 7.68 -24.39 4.43
N MET A 599 8.88 -24.49 4.99
CA MET A 599 9.80 -25.61 4.77
C MET A 599 9.29 -26.90 5.43
N ASP A 600 8.73 -26.81 6.63
CA ASP A 600 8.18 -27.95 7.37
C ASP A 600 6.97 -28.54 6.61
N ARG A 601 6.07 -27.69 6.12
CA ARG A 601 4.96 -28.11 5.25
C ARG A 601 5.47 -28.75 3.96
N TYR A 602 6.43 -28.12 3.28
CA TYR A 602 6.99 -28.66 2.04
C TYR A 602 7.66 -30.03 2.23
N ASN A 603 8.40 -30.22 3.32
CA ASN A 603 9.00 -31.53 3.66
C ASN A 603 7.94 -32.58 4.03
N ARG A 604 6.86 -32.18 4.70
CA ARG A 604 5.75 -33.08 5.01
C ARG A 604 4.97 -33.50 3.75
N ALA A 605 4.76 -32.60 2.78
CA ALA A 605 4.26 -32.96 1.45
C ALA A 605 5.12 -34.05 0.80
N LYS A 606 6.46 -33.88 0.80
CA LYS A 606 7.39 -34.87 0.23
C LYS A 606 7.30 -36.23 0.93
N LYS A 607 7.20 -36.24 2.26
CA LYS A 607 7.04 -37.47 3.05
C LYS A 607 5.73 -38.19 2.73
N ASN A 608 4.62 -37.47 2.69
CA ASN A 608 3.30 -38.04 2.38
C ASN A 608 3.21 -38.51 0.92
N LEU A 609 3.86 -37.80 0.00
CA LEU A 609 3.99 -38.20 -1.40
C LEU A 609 4.75 -39.53 -1.54
N GLN A 610 5.83 -39.71 -0.77
CA GLN A 610 6.55 -41.00 -0.75
C GLN A 610 5.65 -42.11 -0.21
N LEU A 611 4.96 -41.88 0.92
CA LEU A 611 4.02 -42.83 1.50
C LEU A 611 2.93 -43.24 0.50
N PHE A 612 2.36 -42.28 -0.24
CA PHE A 612 1.34 -42.56 -1.25
C PHE A 612 1.84 -43.41 -2.42
N LEU A 613 3.12 -43.28 -2.81
CA LEU A 613 3.70 -44.06 -3.89
C LEU A 613 4.08 -45.50 -3.46
N GLU A 614 4.16 -45.75 -2.15
CA GLU A 614 4.43 -47.07 -1.56
C GLU A 614 3.14 -47.87 -1.28
N LEU A 615 1.98 -47.21 -1.27
CA LEU A 615 0.62 -47.78 -1.22
C LEU A 615 0.13 -48.15 -2.63
#